data_AF-A0A920P652-F1
#
_entry.id   AF-A0A920P652-F1
#
_cell.length_a   1.000
_cell.length_b   1.000
_cell.length_c   1.000
_cell.angle_alpha   90.00
_cell.angle_beta   90.00
_cell.angle_gamma   90.00
#
_symmetry.space_group_name_H-M   'P 1'
#
loop_
_entity.id
_entity.type
_entity.pdbx_description
1 polymer ?
#
loop_
_entity_poly.entity_id
_entity_poly.type
_entity_poly.pdbx_seq_one_letter_code
_entity_poly.pdbx_strand_id
1 'polypeptide(L)'
;MGPGISHPKLERINSPASDALPFELTEAQARVLSEIYADMQMDRRMNRLLQGDVGAGKTIVALFAMLLAAEGGYQSALMAPTEILAEQHFRQVHSVLQPIGVNVVLLQGA
;
A
#
# COMPACT_ATOMS: atom_id res chain seq x y z
N MET A 1 -8.34 6.70 22.29
CA MET A 1 -7.79 6.76 20.92
C MET A 1 -8.30 8.04 20.28
N GLY A 2 -7.41 8.89 19.74
CA GLY A 2 -7.80 10.14 19.07
C GLY A 2 -8.45 9.91 17.70
N PRO A 3 -8.92 10.99 17.03
CA PRO A 3 -9.59 10.91 15.72
C PRO A 3 -8.70 10.24 14.65
N GLY A 4 -9.33 9.78 13.56
CA GLY A 4 -8.61 9.30 12.38
C GLY A 4 -8.05 10.46 11.57
N ILE A 5 -7.18 10.13 10.61
CA ILE A 5 -6.74 11.06 9.57
C ILE A 5 -7.44 10.62 8.30
N SER A 6 -8.18 11.54 7.69
CA SER A 6 -8.75 11.33 6.36
C SER A 6 -7.67 11.57 5.31
N HIS A 7 -7.49 10.59 4.42
CA HIS A 7 -6.63 10.69 3.24
C HIS A 7 -7.51 11.07 2.05
N PRO A 8 -7.55 12.36 1.65
CA PRO A 8 -8.47 12.82 0.61
C PRO A 8 -8.19 12.15 -0.73
N LYS A 9 -9.26 11.98 -1.51
CA LYS A 9 -9.19 11.47 -2.87
C LYS A 9 -8.29 12.37 -3.70
N LEU A 10 -7.24 11.81 -4.28
CA LEU A 10 -6.42 12.52 -5.24
C LEU A 10 -7.16 12.57 -6.58
N GLU A 11 -7.05 13.69 -7.28
CA GLU A 11 -7.75 13.92 -8.56
C GLU A 11 -7.39 12.88 -9.64
N ARG A 12 -6.33 12.10 -9.43
CA ARG A 12 -5.91 11.00 -10.30
C ARG A 12 -5.90 9.69 -9.51
N ILE A 13 -6.97 8.90 -9.63
CA ILE A 13 -6.94 7.47 -9.23
C ILE A 13 -6.00 6.66 -10.14
N ASN A 14 -5.67 7.21 -11.32
CA ASN A 14 -4.53 6.79 -12.15
C ASN A 14 -3.26 7.43 -11.57
N SER A 15 -2.81 6.95 -10.42
CA SER A 15 -1.54 7.37 -9.86
C SER A 15 -0.41 6.82 -10.74
N PRO A 16 0.76 7.47 -10.80
CA PRO A 16 1.94 6.92 -11.47
C PRO A 16 2.26 5.49 -11.04
N ALA A 17 1.80 5.06 -9.86
CA ALA A 17 1.95 3.71 -9.37
C ALA A 17 1.08 2.66 -10.07
N SER A 18 -0.12 2.98 -10.56
CA SER A 18 -0.89 2.05 -11.39
C SER A 18 -0.22 1.84 -12.75
N ASP A 19 0.34 2.92 -13.31
CA ASP A 19 1.05 2.89 -14.60
C ASP A 19 2.43 2.22 -14.49
N ALA A 20 3.00 2.17 -13.28
CA ALA A 20 4.28 1.51 -12.99
C ALA A 20 4.15 -0.01 -12.77
N LEU A 21 2.94 -0.55 -12.68
CA LEU A 21 2.79 -1.99 -12.50
C LEU A 21 3.07 -2.76 -13.79
N PRO A 22 3.90 -3.82 -13.74
CA PRO A 22 4.14 -4.67 -14.90
C PRO A 22 2.98 -5.65 -15.19
N PHE A 23 1.81 -5.46 -14.57
CA PHE A 23 0.64 -6.33 -14.68
C PHE A 23 -0.66 -5.57 -14.38
N GLU A 24 -1.76 -6.12 -14.86
CA GLU A 24 -3.11 -5.62 -14.56
C GLU A 24 -3.63 -6.18 -13.22
N LEU A 25 -4.41 -5.37 -12.52
CA LEU A 25 -5.10 -5.81 -11.31
C LEU A 25 -6.26 -6.73 -11.66
N THR A 26 -6.45 -7.78 -10.85
CA THR A 26 -7.67 -8.58 -10.95
C THR A 26 -8.88 -7.78 -10.49
N GLU A 27 -10.08 -8.15 -10.93
CA GLU A 27 -11.33 -7.52 -10.46
C GLU A 27 -11.46 -7.59 -8.93
N ALA A 28 -11.03 -8.70 -8.32
CA ALA A 28 -11.02 -8.86 -6.87
C ALA A 28 -10.08 -7.86 -6.18
N GLN A 29 -8.88 -7.66 -6.73
CA GLN A 29 -7.93 -6.68 -6.21
C GLN A 29 -8.47 -5.24 -6.36
N ALA A 30 -9.02 -4.89 -7.53
CA ALA A 30 -9.60 -3.58 -7.79
C ALA A 30 -10.77 -3.24 -6.86
N ARG A 31 -11.65 -4.22 -6.60
CA ARG A 31 -12.75 -4.09 -5.64
C ARG A 31 -12.22 -3.82 -4.23
N VAL A 32 -11.29 -4.63 -3.75
CA VAL A 32 -10.71 -4.49 -2.40
C VAL A 32 -9.98 -3.16 -2.24
N LEU A 33 -9.27 -2.70 -3.27
CA LEU A 33 -8.62 -1.40 -3.27
C LEU A 33 -9.62 -0.25 -3.16
N SER A 34 -10.74 -0.35 -3.88
CA SER A 34 -11.82 0.64 -3.78
C SER A 34 -12.39 0.73 -2.36
N GLU A 35 -12.55 -0.41 -1.69
CA GLU A 35 -13.00 -0.48 -0.29
C GLU A 35 -11.96 0.11 0.69
N ILE A 36 -10.67 -0.20 0.50
CA ILE A 36 -9.57 0.37 1.30
C ILE A 36 -9.52 1.89 1.13
N TYR A 37 -9.61 2.38 -0.11
CA TYR A 37 -9.59 3.81 -0.37
C TYR A 37 -10.79 4.53 0.25
N ALA A 38 -11.98 3.91 0.19
CA ALA A 38 -13.15 4.46 0.87
C ALA A 38 -12.92 4.53 2.39
N ASP A 39 -12.36 3.49 3.01
CA ASP A 39 -12.05 3.49 4.44
C ASP A 39 -11.01 4.55 4.82
N MET A 40 -9.95 4.73 4.00
CA MET A 40 -8.90 5.72 4.24
C MET A 40 -9.36 7.18 4.09
N GLN A 41 -10.44 7.43 3.35
CA GLN A 41 -11.04 8.77 3.20
C GLN A 41 -11.94 9.17 4.37
N MET A 42 -12.25 8.26 5.29
CA MET A 42 -13.13 8.56 6.41
C MET A 42 -12.35 9.27 7.54
N ASP A 43 -13.05 10.09 8.34
CA ASP A 43 -12.47 10.76 9.52
C ASP A 43 -12.19 9.80 10.71
N ARG A 44 -12.33 8.49 10.48
CA ARG A 44 -12.07 7.41 11.44
C ARG A 44 -10.90 6.56 10.96
N ARG A 45 -10.18 5.96 11.90
CA ARG A 45 -9.06 5.06 11.61
C ARG A 45 -9.55 3.84 10.81
N MET A 46 -8.87 3.52 9.71
CA MET A 46 -9.08 2.25 9.01
C MET A 46 -8.50 1.10 9.84
N ASN A 47 -9.34 0.13 10.21
CA ASN A 47 -8.95 -1.12 10.84
C ASN A 47 -9.52 -2.27 10.00
N ARG A 48 -8.73 -2.76 9.03
CA ARG A 48 -9.17 -3.75 8.05
C ARG A 48 -8.26 -4.97 8.06
N LEU A 49 -8.87 -6.15 7.98
CA LEU A 49 -8.17 -7.41 7.73
C LEU A 49 -8.29 -7.77 6.24
N LEU A 50 -7.16 -7.78 5.54
CA LEU A 50 -7.08 -8.26 4.16
C LEU A 50 -6.82 -9.77 4.15
N GLN A 51 -7.83 -10.55 3.77
CA GLN A 51 -7.72 -12.01 3.64
C GLN A 51 -7.66 -12.44 2.18
N GLY A 52 -6.89 -13.50 1.93
CA GLY A 52 -6.76 -14.13 0.62
C GLY A 52 -5.69 -15.20 0.66
N ASP A 53 -5.72 -16.12 -0.30
CA ASP A 53 -4.79 -17.25 -0.37
C ASP A 53 -3.33 -16.81 -0.58
N VAL A 54 -2.40 -17.73 -0.34
CA VAL A 54 -0.99 -17.53 -0.69
C VAL A 54 -0.91 -17.28 -2.20
N GLY A 55 -0.22 -16.21 -2.61
CA GLY A 55 -0.11 -15.81 -4.03
C GLY A 55 -1.22 -14.88 -4.55
N ALA A 56 -2.28 -14.60 -3.78
CA ALA A 56 -3.39 -13.73 -4.23
C ALA A 56 -3.03 -12.23 -4.42
N GLY A 57 -1.77 -11.84 -4.22
CA GLY A 57 -1.33 -10.45 -4.39
C GLY A 57 -1.67 -9.52 -3.21
N LYS A 58 -1.73 -10.02 -1.97
CA LYS A 58 -1.99 -9.17 -0.80
C LYS A 58 -0.97 -8.02 -0.65
N THR A 59 0.30 -8.28 -0.97
CA THR A 59 1.35 -7.26 -0.93
C THR A 59 1.09 -6.10 -1.89
N ILE A 60 0.56 -6.38 -3.09
CA ILE A 60 0.26 -5.28 -4.03
C ILE A 60 -0.90 -4.43 -3.53
N VAL A 61 -1.92 -5.05 -2.94
CA VAL A 61 -3.02 -4.31 -2.32
C VAL A 61 -2.53 -3.41 -1.18
N ALA A 62 -1.64 -3.92 -0.32
CA ALA A 62 -1.01 -3.13 0.74
C ALA A 62 -0.19 -1.96 0.16
N LEU A 63 0.54 -2.18 -0.93
CA LEU A 63 1.36 -1.17 -1.59
C LEU A 63 0.54 0.05 -2.04
N PHE A 64 -0.61 -0.16 -2.67
CA PHE A 64 -1.51 0.93 -3.07
C PHE A 64 -2.06 1.71 -1.88
N ALA A 65 -2.38 1.04 -0.78
CA ALA A 65 -2.80 1.73 0.45
C ALA A 65 -1.68 2.63 0.98
N MET A 66 -0.44 2.15 0.97
CA MET A 66 0.73 2.92 1.40
C MET A 66 1.00 4.13 0.49
N LEU A 67 0.76 3.98 -0.82
CA LEU A 67 0.91 5.05 -1.80
C LEU A 67 -0.14 6.14 -1.61
N LEU A 68 -1.40 5.78 -1.38
CA LEU A 68 -2.44 6.77 -1.08
C LEU A 68 -2.08 7.61 0.16
N ALA A 69 -1.48 6.99 1.18
CA ALA A 69 -0.96 7.73 2.32
C ALA A 69 0.23 8.64 1.94
N ALA A 70 1.17 8.13 1.14
CA ALA A 70 2.33 8.90 0.67
C ALA A 70 1.95 10.13 -0.17
N GLU A 71 0.99 9.98 -1.07
CA GLU A 71 0.47 11.08 -1.88
C GLU A 71 -0.28 12.13 -1.04
N GLY A 72 -0.86 11.72 0.09
CA GLY A 72 -1.41 12.63 1.11
C GLY A 72 -0.35 13.34 1.98
N GLY A 73 0.94 13.13 1.72
CA GLY A 73 2.04 13.71 2.49
C GLY A 73 2.41 12.94 3.77
N TYR A 74 1.93 11.70 3.92
CA TYR A 74 2.18 10.86 5.09
C TYR A 74 3.22 9.78 4.81
N GLN A 75 3.68 9.11 5.86
CA GLN A 75 4.56 7.95 5.77
C GLN A 75 3.78 6.67 6.06
N SER A 76 4.24 5.58 5.46
CA SER A 76 3.68 4.25 5.69
C SER A 76 4.75 3.28 6.19
N ALA A 77 4.34 2.29 6.99
CA ALA A 77 5.20 1.22 7.46
C ALA A 77 4.56 -0.13 7.12
N LEU A 78 5.33 -1.01 6.45
CA LEU A 78 4.97 -2.40 6.25
C LEU A 78 5.78 -3.25 7.24
N MET A 79 5.10 -3.88 8.18
CA MET A 79 5.72 -4.74 9.19
C MET A 79 5.68 -6.20 8.76
N ALA A 80 6.78 -6.91 9.02
CA ALA A 80 6.89 -8.35 8.77
C ALA A 80 7.39 -9.05 10.05
N PRO A 81 7.03 -10.32 10.28
CA PRO A 81 7.36 -11.02 11.54
C PRO A 81 8.81 -11.50 11.61
N THR A 82 9.54 -11.53 10.49
CA THR A 82 10.94 -11.94 10.42
C THR A 82 11.74 -11.04 9.50
N GLU A 83 13.04 -10.97 9.70
CA GLU A 83 13.96 -10.19 8.86
C GLU A 83 13.93 -10.67 7.40
N ILE A 84 13.91 -11.99 7.19
CA ILE A 84 13.83 -12.59 5.85
C ILE A 84 12.57 -12.10 5.11
N LEU A 85 11.41 -12.05 5.77
CA LEU A 85 10.18 -11.55 5.15
C LEU A 85 10.21 -10.03 4.94
N ALA A 86 10.79 -9.27 5.87
CA ALA A 86 10.97 -7.83 5.70
C ALA A 86 11.85 -7.52 4.47
N GLU A 87 12.94 -8.26 4.28
CA GLU A 87 13.82 -8.11 3.12
C GLU A 87 13.12 -8.51 1.80
N GLN A 88 12.35 -9.60 1.80
CA GLN A 88 11.55 -10.00 0.64
C GLN A 88 10.54 -8.92 0.25
N HIS A 89 9.79 -8.39 1.23
CA HIS A 89 8.86 -7.28 0.98
C HIS A 89 9.59 -6.03 0.50
N PHE A 90 10.72 -5.67 1.11
CA PHE A 90 11.53 -4.54 0.68
C PHE A 90 11.94 -4.66 -0.78
N ARG A 91 12.51 -5.79 -1.20
CA ARG A 91 12.95 -5.99 -2.60
C ARG A 91 11.78 -5.83 -3.59
N GLN A 92 10.62 -6.42 -3.27
CA GLN A 92 9.43 -6.33 -4.12
C GLN A 92 8.86 -4.90 -4.17
N VAL A 93 8.76 -4.22 -3.03
CA VAL A 93 8.20 -2.88 -2.95
C VAL A 93 9.15 -1.86 -3.58
N HIS A 94 10.44 -1.96 -3.30
CA HIS A 94 11.47 -1.09 -3.87
C HIS A 94 11.51 -1.19 -5.40
N SER A 95 11.45 -2.39 -5.99
CA SER A 95 11.48 -2.53 -7.45
C SER A 95 10.28 -1.89 -8.15
N VAL A 96 9.11 -1.88 -7.51
CA VAL A 96 7.88 -1.26 -8.05
C VAL A 96 7.89 0.26 -7.86
N LEU A 97 8.42 0.74 -6.72
CA LEU A 97 8.32 2.15 -6.33
C LEU A 97 9.49 3.02 -6.78
N GLN A 98 10.68 2.44 -6.98
CA GLN A 98 11.86 3.18 -7.42
C GLN A 98 11.66 3.93 -8.75
N PRO A 99 11.01 3.35 -9.79
CA PRO A 99 10.79 4.05 -11.06
C PRO A 99 9.94 5.32 -10.95
N ILE A 100 9.08 5.41 -9.92
CA ILE A 100 8.21 6.57 -9.67
C ILE A 100 8.77 7.51 -8.60
N GLY A 101 10.02 7.31 -8.17
CA GLY A 101 10.72 8.20 -7.27
C GLY A 101 10.29 8.13 -5.80
N VAL A 102 9.55 7.09 -5.41
CA VAL A 102 9.15 6.90 -4.00
C VAL A 102 10.27 6.20 -3.24
N ASN A 103 10.77 6.84 -2.19
CA ASN A 103 11.84 6.28 -1.35
C ASN A 103 11.31 5.18 -0.43
N VAL A 104 11.98 4.03 -0.44
CA VAL A 104 11.66 2.87 0.41
C VAL A 104 12.91 2.52 1.19
N VAL A 105 12.76 2.34 2.50
CA VAL A 105 13.87 1.96 3.39
C VAL A 105 13.53 0.67 4.12
N LEU A 106 14.56 -0.13 4.40
CA LEU A 106 14.47 -1.33 5.23
C LEU A 106 15.02 -1.00 6.62
N LEU A 107 14.19 -1.20 7.65
CA LEU A 107 14.58 -1.06 9.05
C LEU A 107 14.55 -2.44 9.71
N GLN A 108 15.71 -2.90 10.18
CA GLN A 108 15.90 -4.18 10.85
C GLN A 108 16.84 -3.98 12.05
N GLY A 109 16.90 -4.96 12.95
CA GLY A 109 17.60 -4.83 14.23
C GLY A 109 19.09 -5.23 14.23
N ALA A 110 19.65 -5.54 13.07
CA ALA A 110 21.05 -5.96 12.92
C ALA A 110 22.04 -4.77 12.98
#